data_AF-A0A970Z0X6-F1
#
_entry.id   AF-A0A970Z0X6-F1
#
_cell.length_a   1.000
_cell.length_b   1.000
_cell.length_c   1.000
_cell.angle_alpha   90.00
_cell.angle_beta   90.00
_cell.angle_gamma   90.00
#
_symmetry.space_group_name_H-M   'P 1'
#
loop_
_entity.id
_entity.type
_entity.pdbx_description
1 polymer ?
#
loop_
_entity_poly.entity_id
_entity_poly.type
_entity_poly.pdbx_seq_one_letter_code
_entity_poly.pdbx_strand_id
1 'polypeptide(L)'
;MTGVGPDVPAVRGVPEVRNVPAAAGVPATPYVCPFCGEEDLRPAPEGLWNCLSCLRVFSLALHGLMSPDPPPGVPGTPSAAASSRRPESHRSHSS
;
A
#
# COMPACT_ATOMS: atom_id res chain seq x y z
N MET A 1 35.12 31.95 29.98
CA MET A 1 34.24 30.76 30.03
C MET A 1 33.56 30.66 28.68
N THR A 2 34.29 30.26 27.64
CA THR A 2 33.80 30.25 26.26
C THR A 2 33.62 28.78 25.87
N GLY A 3 32.38 28.30 25.98
CA GLY A 3 32.01 26.95 25.57
C GLY A 3 31.95 26.89 24.05
N VAL A 4 32.99 26.34 23.42
CA VAL A 4 32.95 25.96 22.01
C VAL A 4 32.27 24.59 21.95
N GLY A 5 31.00 24.56 21.57
CA GLY A 5 30.31 23.30 21.26
C GLY A 5 30.90 22.66 20.00
N PRO A 6 30.85 21.33 19.86
CA PRO A 6 31.34 20.65 18.66
C PRO A 6 30.49 21.05 17.44
N ASP A 7 31.16 21.53 16.39
CA ASP A 7 30.58 21.83 15.09
C ASP A 7 30.15 20.50 14.44
N VAL A 8 28.84 20.22 14.43
CA VAL A 8 28.29 19.01 13.81
C VAL A 8 28.18 19.26 12.30
N PRO A 9 28.92 18.54 11.45
CA PRO A 9 28.89 18.78 10.01
C PRO A 9 27.50 18.43 9.46
N ALA A 10 26.95 19.34 8.65
CA ALA A 10 25.69 19.13 7.97
C ALA A 10 25.79 17.89 7.05
N VAL A 11 24.95 16.88 7.31
CA VAL A 11 24.81 15.70 6.46
C VAL A 11 24.22 16.11 5.10
N ARG A 12 25.09 16.39 4.13
CA ARG A 12 24.68 16.60 2.74
C ARG A 12 24.24 15.26 2.15
N GLY A 13 22.95 15.16 1.79
CA GLY A 13 22.49 14.19 0.80
C GLY A 13 21.45 13.17 1.26
N VAL A 14 20.37 13.57 1.95
CA VAL A 14 19.17 12.73 1.95
C VAL A 14 18.52 12.88 0.58
N PRO A 15 18.43 11.82 -0.25
CA PRO A 15 17.71 11.90 -1.51
C PRO A 15 16.24 12.15 -1.21
N GLU A 16 15.70 13.23 -1.76
CA GLU A 16 14.28 13.53 -1.67
C GLU A 16 13.48 12.37 -2.27
N VAL A 17 12.56 11.81 -1.49
CA VAL A 17 11.70 10.69 -1.92
C VAL A 17 10.74 11.25 -2.96
N ARG A 18 11.13 11.17 -4.23
CA ARG A 18 10.26 11.60 -5.33
C ARG A 18 9.10 10.61 -5.40
N ASN A 19 7.89 11.11 -5.16
CA ASN A 19 6.66 10.32 -5.38
C ASN A 19 6.57 10.00 -6.88
N VAL A 20 6.97 8.78 -7.23
CA VAL A 20 6.73 8.22 -8.57
C VAL A 20 5.24 7.95 -8.66
N PRO A 21 4.49 8.56 -9.59
CA PRO A 21 3.09 8.23 -9.77
C PRO A 21 3.01 6.74 -10.13
N ALA A 22 2.14 6.00 -9.43
CA ALA A 22 1.86 4.62 -9.77
C ALA A 22 1.40 4.59 -11.24
N ALA A 23 2.26 4.05 -12.11
CA ALA A 23 1.90 3.85 -13.51
C ALA A 23 0.63 3.01 -13.52
N ALA A 24 -0.41 3.49 -14.21
CA ALA A 24 -1.63 2.74 -14.41
C ALA A 24 -1.29 1.50 -15.25
N GLY A 25 -1.01 0.38 -14.57
CA GLY A 25 -0.75 -0.90 -15.20
C GLY A 25 -2.01 -1.44 -15.88
N VAL A 26 -1.81 -2.29 -16.89
CA VAL A 26 -2.89 -3.16 -17.38
C VAL A 26 -3.39 -4.05 -16.25
N PRO A 27 -4.70 -4.34 -16.18
CA PRO A 27 -5.24 -5.22 -15.15
C PRO A 27 -4.50 -6.57 -15.17
N ALA A 28 -4.10 -7.04 -14.00
CA ALA A 28 -3.45 -8.33 -13.86
C ALA A 28 -4.48 -9.45 -14.10
N THR A 29 -4.48 -10.02 -15.29
CA THR A 29 -5.25 -11.23 -15.60
C THR A 29 -4.51 -12.44 -15.00
N PRO A 30 -5.14 -13.29 -14.17
CA PRO A 30 -4.50 -14.53 -13.74
C PRO A 30 -4.37 -15.48 -14.92
N TYR A 31 -3.13 -15.84 -15.27
CA TYR A 31 -2.86 -16.79 -16.37
C TYR A 31 -2.73 -18.24 -15.89
N VAL A 32 -2.49 -18.46 -14.59
CA VAL A 32 -2.24 -19.78 -13.99
C VAL A 32 -3.48 -20.33 -13.29
N CYS A 33 -3.85 -21.57 -13.59
CA CYS A 33 -4.97 -22.27 -12.96
C CYS A 33 -4.67 -22.58 -11.47
N PRO A 34 -5.53 -22.17 -10.51
CA PRO A 34 -5.29 -22.42 -9.09
C PRO A 34 -5.43 -23.90 -8.69
N PHE A 35 -5.97 -24.74 -9.57
CA PHE A 35 -6.19 -26.17 -9.29
C PHE A 35 -5.09 -27.08 -9.85
N CYS A 36 -4.41 -26.70 -10.94
CA CYS A 36 -3.40 -27.55 -11.58
C CYS A 36 -2.08 -26.87 -11.91
N GLY A 37 -1.97 -25.53 -11.78
CA GLY A 37 -0.73 -24.80 -12.04
C GLY A 37 -0.42 -24.52 -13.51
N GLU A 38 -1.30 -24.93 -14.44
CA GLU A 38 -1.11 -24.71 -15.88
C GLU A 38 -1.54 -23.31 -16.34
N GLU A 39 -0.92 -22.81 -17.40
CA GLU A 39 -1.13 -21.46 -17.95
C GLU A 39 -2.33 -21.35 -18.94
N ASP A 40 -3.17 -22.39 -18.99
CA ASP A 40 -4.36 -22.46 -19.86
C ASP A 40 -5.65 -21.98 -19.18
N LEU A 41 -5.54 -21.01 -18.25
CA LEU A 41 -6.70 -20.37 -17.64
C LEU A 41 -7.27 -19.29 -18.57
N ARG A 42 -8.58 -19.33 -18.87
CA ARG A 42 -9.26 -18.39 -19.77
C ARG A 42 -10.58 -17.90 -19.17
N PRO A 43 -11.00 -16.66 -19.49
CA PRO A 43 -12.33 -16.18 -19.16
C PRO A 43 -13.38 -16.91 -20.00
N ALA A 44 -14.53 -17.17 -19.39
CA ALA A 44 -15.70 -17.78 -20.00
C ALA A 44 -16.90 -16.81 -19.89
N PRO A 45 -18.06 -17.10 -20.52
CA PRO A 45 -19.28 -16.32 -20.34
C PRO A 45 -19.68 -16.18 -18.86
N GLU A 46 -20.60 -15.27 -18.58
CA GLU A 46 -21.20 -15.08 -17.24
C GLU A 46 -20.22 -14.90 -16.06
N GLY A 47 -19.02 -14.36 -16.33
CA GLY A 47 -18.00 -14.11 -15.30
C GLY A 47 -17.32 -15.38 -14.79
N LEU A 48 -17.54 -16.51 -15.47
CA LEU A 48 -16.88 -17.77 -15.19
C LEU A 48 -15.47 -17.80 -15.78
N TRP A 49 -14.71 -18.78 -15.31
CA TRP A 49 -13.36 -19.08 -15.74
C TRP A 49 -13.24 -20.57 -16.00
N ASN A 50 -12.53 -20.94 -17.06
CA ASN A 50 -12.24 -22.33 -17.37
C ASN A 50 -10.74 -22.56 -17.59
N CYS A 51 -10.27 -23.74 -17.18
CA CYS A 51 -8.92 -24.21 -17.50
C CYS A 51 -9.01 -25.30 -18.57
N LEU A 52 -8.30 -25.14 -19.69
CA LEU A 52 -8.35 -26.11 -20.78
C LEU A 52 -7.54 -27.39 -20.50
N SER A 53 -6.50 -27.33 -19.65
CA SER A 53 -5.69 -28.50 -19.32
C SER A 53 -6.38 -29.46 -18.34
N CYS A 54 -7.12 -28.93 -17.35
CA CYS A 54 -7.79 -29.75 -16.33
C CYS A 54 -9.32 -29.72 -16.35
N LEU A 55 -9.92 -29.00 -17.32
CA LEU A 55 -11.36 -28.94 -17.61
C LEU A 55 -12.26 -28.43 -16.47
N ARG A 56 -11.71 -27.76 -15.46
CA ARG A 56 -12.51 -27.15 -14.38
C ARG A 56 -13.09 -25.82 -14.82
N VAL A 57 -14.33 -25.57 -14.40
CA VAL A 57 -15.04 -24.29 -14.54
C VAL A 57 -15.36 -23.76 -13.15
N PHE A 58 -15.05 -22.49 -12.88
CA PHE A 58 -15.21 -21.86 -11.57
C PHE A 58 -15.41 -20.35 -11.69
N SER A 59 -15.82 -19.69 -10.62
CA SER A 59 -15.93 -18.23 -10.53
C SER A 59 -14.78 -17.63 -9.73
N LEU A 60 -14.43 -16.37 -10.02
CA LEU A 60 -13.49 -15.57 -9.23
C LEU A 60 -14.23 -14.41 -8.56
N ALA A 61 -13.85 -14.09 -7.32
CA ALA A 61 -14.39 -12.96 -6.59
C ALA A 61 -13.25 -12.15 -5.95
N LEU A 62 -13.30 -10.81 -6.10
CA LEU A 62 -12.44 -9.90 -5.34
C LEU A 62 -13.07 -9.68 -3.96
N HIS A 63 -12.36 -10.11 -2.90
CA HIS A 63 -12.81 -9.92 -1.52
C HIS A 63 -12.26 -8.64 -0.86
N GLY A 64 -11.30 -7.96 -1.49
CA GLY A 64 -10.68 -6.73 -0.99
C GLY A 64 -9.17 -6.71 -1.18
N LEU A 65 -8.51 -5.68 -0.64
CA LEU A 65 -7.06 -5.57 -0.56
C LEU A 65 -6.61 -5.91 0.86
N MET A 66 -5.65 -6.82 1.00
CA MET A 66 -5.00 -7.07 2.29
C MET A 66 -3.89 -6.04 2.49
N SER A 67 -3.83 -5.39 3.65
CA SER A 67 -2.64 -4.65 4.04
C SER A 67 -1.54 -5.67 4.34
N PRO A 68 -0.36 -5.58 3.73
CA PRO A 68 0.74 -6.44 4.14
C PRO A 68 1.07 -6.13 5.60
N ASP A 69 1.29 -7.18 6.41
CA ASP A 69 1.94 -6.99 7.70
C ASP A 69 3.35 -6.44 7.44
N PRO A 70 3.78 -5.40 8.18
CA PRO A 70 5.14 -4.93 8.07
C PRO A 70 6.09 -6.10 8.42
N PRO A 71 7.20 -6.27 7.67
CA PRO A 71 8.17 -7.31 8.00
C PRO A 71 8.64 -7.13 9.45
N PRO A 72 8.85 -8.24 10.19
CA PRO A 72 9.25 -8.17 11.58
C PRO A 72 10.56 -7.38 11.71
N GLY A 73 10.55 -6.34 12.56
CA GLY A 73 11.73 -5.51 12.84
C GLY A 73 11.77 -4.14 12.16
N VAL A 74 10.75 -3.76 11.38
CA VAL A 74 10.58 -2.36 10.94
C VAL A 74 9.62 -1.67 11.91
N PRO A 75 10.07 -0.76 12.78
CA PRO A 75 9.15 0.07 13.57
C PRO A 75 8.28 0.85 12.59
N GLY A 76 6.98 0.59 12.58
CA GLY A 76 6.04 1.29 11.72
C GLY A 76 6.14 2.78 11.99
N THR A 77 6.55 3.56 11.00
CA THR A 77 6.46 5.02 11.08
C THR A 77 4.98 5.36 11.29
N PRO A 78 4.58 6.01 12.39
CA PRO A 78 3.18 6.36 12.58
C PRO A 78 2.75 7.28 11.45
N SER A 79 1.80 6.81 10.64
CA SER A 79 1.19 7.59 9.57
C SER A 79 0.60 8.88 10.15
N ALA A 80 1.11 10.03 9.71
CA ALA A 80 0.79 11.36 10.21
C ALA A 80 -0.64 11.84 9.87
N ALA A 81 -1.61 10.93 9.78
CA ALA A 81 -3.01 11.25 9.46
C ALA A 81 -3.91 11.43 10.70
N ALA A 82 -3.38 11.42 11.93
CA ALA A 82 -4.21 11.44 13.15
C ALA A 82 -4.21 12.76 13.95
N SER A 83 -3.52 13.82 13.50
CA SER A 83 -3.36 15.05 14.30
C SER A 83 -3.94 16.30 13.63
N SER A 84 -5.18 16.21 13.17
CA SER A 84 -6.02 17.40 12.89
C SER A 84 -7.15 17.50 13.91
N ARG A 85 -6.84 17.41 15.21
CA ARG A 85 -7.77 17.86 16.26
C ARG A 85 -7.58 19.37 16.44
N ARG A 86 -8.47 20.15 15.84
CA ARG A 86 -8.60 21.60 16.02
C ARG A 86 -8.93 21.90 17.49
N PRO A 87 -8.20 22.78 18.19
CA PRO A 87 -8.62 23.20 19.52
C PRO A 87 -9.89 24.06 19.41
N GLU A 88 -10.91 23.67 20.18
CA GLU A 88 -12.16 24.40 20.32
C GLU A 88 -11.88 25.75 21.00
N SER A 89 -12.06 26.85 20.27
CA SER A 89 -11.94 28.20 20.83
C SER A 89 -13.12 28.42 21.77
N HIS A 90 -12.90 28.20 23.07
CA HIS A 90 -13.84 28.60 24.11
C HIS A 90 -14.08 30.12 24.02
N ARG A 91 -15.25 30.48 23.51
CA ARG A 91 -15.75 31.85 23.43
C ARG A 91 -16.15 32.31 24.83
N SER A 92 -15.23 32.96 25.54
CA SER A 92 -15.54 33.65 26.80
C SER A 92 -16.57 34.75 26.53
N HIS A 93 -17.78 34.60 27.09
CA HIS A 93 -18.73 35.70 27.24
C HIS A 93 -18.30 36.52 28.47
N SER A 94 -17.86 37.75 28.24
CA SER A 94 -17.71 38.75 29.31
C SER A 94 -19.08 39.31 29.71
N SER A 95 -19.24 39.51 31.01
CA SER A 95 -20.37 40.14 31.71
C SER A 95 -20.67 41.56 31.25
#